data_AF-A0AAX1N146-F1
#
_entry.id   AF-A0AAX1N146-F1
#
_cell.length_a   1.000
_cell.length_b   1.000
_cell.length_c   1.000
_cell.angle_alpha   90.00
_cell.angle_beta   90.00
_cell.angle_gamma   90.00
#
_symmetry.space_group_name_H-M   'P 1'
#
loop_
_entity.id
_entity.type
_entity.pdbx_description
1 polymer ?
#
loop_
_entity_poly.entity_id
_entity_poly.type
_entity_poly.pdbx_seq_one_letter_code
_entity_poly.pdbx_strand_id
1 'polypeptide(L)'
;MKNKFDLSFLLSENDFLNQSDYTANKSCLVNSLESVENINDQSNGLMRLLLHSIRYEQSTEVSNSIYKYITLFGYDIPQSGNQLHRDLSLQHLRLLENIGEDSIDLAFQSRKQEPLDETSYYLRILAPFMLCDEIKDWEFYKWCALEIINYSLENGLNEITPYGCLGLSRYMITKYEDMHLAKDYAQVALSEIEKSNNKRIINNFYSDYAFIILPWLEELSVCLVMINEKFSLILKSNDNYLKGKNVKRYYQMLLFSGVNKSEALRKSHHDLENVAFDEKPIVTEILQLYQLSKMTERVNLEKVIMLIDKSPEIYEGTLLHPSLLVMKAVYINNQKESREGELRKIYDRFKYWAGYSPKLFNTWKHFVEAEWRINRDEVDLAKELYSKALKESSSNKIDLKCLVALRRLAVFSEIKKEDSDLPQFYTEAKDVYKDFGDEKAFEALINRFKSA
;
A
#
# COMPACT_ATOMS: atom_id res chain seq x y z
N MET A 1 -37.61 24.00 20.00
CA MET A 1 -36.79 24.82 19.09
C MET A 1 -35.70 23.92 18.53
N LYS A 2 -35.74 23.60 17.23
CA LYS A 2 -34.67 22.83 16.57
C LYS A 2 -33.48 23.77 16.43
N ASN A 3 -32.38 23.48 17.12
CA ASN A 3 -31.12 24.19 16.91
C ASN A 3 -30.72 24.00 15.44
N LYS A 4 -30.95 25.02 14.60
CA LYS A 4 -30.28 25.14 13.30
C LYS A 4 -28.81 25.28 13.63
N PHE A 5 -28.02 24.24 13.34
CA PHE A 5 -26.58 24.36 13.40
C PHE A 5 -26.17 25.34 12.29
N ASP A 6 -25.35 26.33 12.64
CA ASP A 6 -24.90 27.31 11.65
C ASP A 6 -24.02 26.61 10.62
N LEU A 7 -24.54 26.47 9.38
CA LEU A 7 -23.83 25.88 8.24
C LEU A 7 -22.54 26.67 7.94
N SER A 8 -22.45 27.95 8.34
CA SER A 8 -21.25 28.76 8.18
C SER A 8 -20.02 28.13 8.84
N PHE A 9 -20.20 27.36 9.93
CA PHE A 9 -19.11 26.67 10.62
C PHE A 9 -18.58 25.46 9.84
N LEU A 10 -19.48 24.63 9.28
CA LEU A 10 -19.12 23.54 8.34
C LEU A 10 -18.48 24.08 7.06
N LEU A 11 -18.90 25.28 6.62
CA LEU A 11 -18.43 25.94 5.41
C LEU A 11 -17.17 26.80 5.63
N SER A 12 -16.82 27.12 6.88
CA SER A 12 -15.54 27.76 7.19
C SER A 12 -14.41 26.80 6.85
N GLU A 13 -13.41 27.25 6.09
CA GLU A 13 -12.27 26.42 5.69
C GLU A 13 -11.36 26.01 6.88
N ASN A 14 -11.71 26.47 8.08
CA ASN A 14 -10.75 26.68 9.14
C ASN A 14 -10.83 25.73 10.31
N ASP A 15 -11.88 24.91 10.55
CA ASP A 15 -11.89 23.98 11.70
C ASP A 15 -12.63 22.64 11.48
N PHE A 16 -12.03 21.53 11.95
CA PHE A 16 -12.67 20.21 12.04
C PHE A 16 -13.19 20.06 13.47
N LEU A 17 -14.40 19.52 13.63
CA LEU A 17 -14.90 19.15 14.96
C LEU A 17 -14.00 18.05 15.56
N ASN A 18 -13.69 18.16 16.85
CA ASN A 18 -13.07 17.04 17.57
C ASN A 18 -14.03 15.84 17.63
N GLN A 19 -13.54 14.66 18.03
CA GLN A 19 -14.34 13.43 18.00
C GLN A 19 -15.61 13.52 18.85
N SER A 20 -15.56 14.12 20.05
CA SER A 20 -16.71 14.28 20.92
C SER A 20 -17.77 15.20 20.31
N ASP A 21 -17.35 16.34 19.76
CA ASP A 21 -18.24 17.32 19.16
C ASP A 21 -18.83 16.80 17.85
N TYR A 22 -18.04 16.08 17.05
CA TYR A 22 -18.52 15.41 15.85
C TYR A 22 -19.60 14.38 16.20
N THR A 23 -19.33 13.51 17.18
CA THR A 23 -20.27 12.46 17.61
C THR A 23 -21.57 13.07 18.16
N ALA A 24 -21.46 14.14 18.95
CA ALA A 24 -22.62 14.83 19.51
C ALA A 24 -23.48 15.55 18.47
N ASN A 25 -22.87 16.06 17.39
CA ASN A 25 -23.55 16.92 16.42
C ASN A 25 -23.85 16.25 15.08
N LYS A 26 -23.27 15.07 14.77
CA LYS A 26 -23.40 14.39 13.46
C LYS A 26 -24.84 14.36 12.95
N SER A 27 -25.79 13.91 13.77
CA SER A 27 -27.20 13.81 13.38
C SER A 27 -27.83 15.17 13.05
N CYS A 28 -27.46 16.24 13.78
CA CYS A 28 -27.92 17.59 13.48
C CYS A 28 -27.30 18.15 12.19
N LEU A 29 -26.02 17.85 11.93
CA LEU A 29 -25.33 18.26 10.70
C LEU A 29 -25.95 17.58 9.48
N VAL A 30 -26.20 16.26 9.56
CA VAL A 30 -26.88 15.49 8.50
C VAL A 30 -28.24 16.07 8.19
N ASN A 31 -29.09 16.27 9.20
CA ASN A 31 -30.43 16.83 9.02
C ASN A 31 -30.40 18.25 8.42
N SER A 32 -29.37 19.05 8.76
CA SER A 32 -29.22 20.40 8.22
C SER A 32 -28.82 20.36 6.75
N LEU A 33 -27.87 19.49 6.37
CA LEU A 33 -27.41 19.31 4.99
C LEU A 33 -28.49 18.73 4.07
N GLU A 34 -29.26 17.75 4.55
CA GLU A 34 -30.41 17.20 3.80
C GLU A 34 -31.51 18.25 3.55
N SER A 35 -31.53 19.35 4.32
CA SER A 35 -32.51 20.44 4.15
C SER A 35 -32.02 21.63 3.32
N VAL A 36 -30.80 21.57 2.77
CA VAL A 36 -30.25 22.62 1.89
C VAL A 36 -30.86 22.49 0.49
N GLU A 37 -31.51 23.56 0.01
CA GLU A 37 -32.18 23.57 -1.31
C GLU A 37 -31.19 23.71 -2.49
N ASN A 38 -30.06 24.40 -2.28
CA ASN A 38 -29.05 24.56 -3.33
C ASN A 38 -28.17 23.30 -3.42
N ILE A 39 -28.25 22.59 -4.55
CA ILE A 39 -27.56 21.31 -4.76
C ILE A 39 -26.02 21.43 -4.76
N ASN A 40 -25.47 22.58 -5.18
CA ASN A 40 -24.04 22.87 -5.09
C ASN A 40 -23.60 23.02 -3.62
N ASP A 41 -24.34 23.77 -2.83
CA ASP A 41 -24.04 23.96 -1.40
C ASP A 41 -24.24 22.66 -0.62
N GLN A 42 -25.25 21.87 -0.98
CA GLN A 42 -25.52 20.56 -0.39
C GLN A 42 -24.38 19.58 -0.67
N SER A 43 -23.91 19.47 -1.92
CA SER A 43 -22.80 18.58 -2.27
C SER A 43 -21.49 18.98 -1.59
N ASN A 44 -21.19 20.28 -1.53
CA ASN A 44 -20.03 20.80 -0.80
C ASN A 44 -20.11 20.48 0.69
N GLY A 45 -21.27 20.67 1.30
CA GLY A 45 -21.49 20.35 2.71
C GLY A 45 -21.36 18.86 3.01
N LEU A 46 -21.88 17.99 2.14
CA LEU A 46 -21.76 16.53 2.29
C LEU A 46 -20.33 16.02 2.07
N MET A 47 -19.59 16.56 1.10
CA MET A 47 -18.17 16.27 0.92
C MET A 47 -17.39 16.58 2.20
N ARG A 48 -17.65 17.74 2.82
CA ARG A 48 -17.02 18.14 4.09
C ARG A 48 -17.42 17.26 5.26
N LEU A 49 -18.68 16.83 5.33
CA LEU A 49 -19.14 15.87 6.33
C LEU A 49 -18.39 14.55 6.19
N LEU A 50 -18.27 14.01 4.97
CA LEU A 50 -17.55 12.76 4.73
C LEU A 50 -16.05 12.88 5.05
N LEU A 51 -15.43 14.03 4.74
CA LEU A 51 -14.05 14.33 5.17
C LEU A 51 -13.89 14.37 6.70
N HIS A 52 -14.95 14.66 7.48
CA HIS A 52 -14.95 14.46 8.92
C HIS A 52 -15.11 12.97 9.27
N SER A 53 -16.06 12.28 8.62
CA SER A 53 -16.35 10.87 8.89
C SER A 53 -15.11 9.99 8.72
N ILE A 54 -14.29 10.20 7.69
CA ILE A 54 -13.05 9.41 7.48
C ILE A 54 -12.05 9.47 8.64
N ARG A 55 -12.16 10.48 9.53
CA ARG A 55 -11.27 10.64 10.70
C ARG A 55 -11.71 9.80 11.90
N TYR A 56 -13.00 9.52 12.00
CA TYR A 56 -13.63 9.00 13.22
C TYR A 56 -14.44 7.73 13.02
N GLU A 57 -14.76 7.37 11.77
CA GLU A 57 -15.63 6.25 11.41
C GLU A 57 -14.87 5.17 10.65
N GLN A 58 -15.38 3.94 10.71
CA GLN A 58 -14.81 2.85 9.93
C GLN A 58 -15.13 3.04 8.43
N SER A 59 -14.27 2.53 7.55
CA SER A 59 -14.48 2.67 6.10
C SER A 59 -15.80 2.09 5.60
N THR A 60 -16.33 1.04 6.23
CA THR A 60 -17.66 0.49 5.93
C THR A 60 -18.79 1.49 6.22
N GLU A 61 -18.69 2.28 7.28
CA GLU A 61 -19.68 3.30 7.64
C GLU A 61 -19.62 4.49 6.68
N VAL A 62 -18.40 4.85 6.26
CA VAL A 62 -18.16 5.86 5.22
C VAL A 62 -18.74 5.39 3.89
N SER A 63 -18.45 4.16 3.45
CA SER A 63 -19.03 3.57 2.24
C SER A 63 -20.57 3.61 2.28
N ASN A 64 -21.18 3.18 3.38
CA ASN A 64 -22.64 3.22 3.54
C ASN A 64 -23.19 4.64 3.44
N SER A 65 -22.48 5.63 3.99
CA SER A 65 -22.85 7.04 3.88
C SER A 65 -22.76 7.53 2.43
N ILE A 66 -21.74 7.13 1.69
CA ILE A 66 -21.59 7.43 0.25
C ILE A 66 -22.77 6.84 -0.53
N TYR A 67 -23.08 5.55 -0.35
CA TYR A 67 -24.26 4.93 -0.98
C TYR A 67 -25.55 5.69 -0.68
N LYS A 68 -25.75 6.08 0.59
CA LYS A 68 -26.91 6.87 1.00
C LYS A 68 -26.97 8.22 0.28
N TYR A 69 -25.88 8.97 0.23
CA TYR A 69 -25.92 10.35 -0.24
C TYR A 69 -25.86 10.47 -1.76
N ILE A 70 -25.23 9.54 -2.47
CA ILE A 70 -25.20 9.57 -3.94
C ILE A 70 -26.58 9.41 -4.56
N THR A 71 -27.45 8.61 -3.93
CA THR A 71 -28.84 8.47 -4.38
C THR A 71 -29.66 9.77 -4.26
N LEU A 72 -29.26 10.72 -3.40
CA LEU A 72 -29.86 12.06 -3.34
C LEU A 72 -29.60 12.90 -4.60
N PHE A 73 -28.53 12.60 -5.33
CA PHE A 73 -28.16 13.25 -6.60
C PHE A 73 -28.67 12.47 -7.81
N GLY A 74 -29.55 11.47 -7.61
CA GLY A 74 -30.16 10.69 -8.69
C GLY A 74 -29.20 9.75 -9.41
N TYR A 75 -28.05 9.45 -8.79
CA TYR A 75 -27.07 8.53 -9.34
C TYR A 75 -27.19 7.16 -8.66
N ASP A 76 -27.35 6.11 -9.46
CA ASP A 76 -27.42 4.75 -8.96
C ASP A 76 -26.03 4.10 -9.00
N ILE A 77 -25.52 3.72 -7.83
CA ILE A 77 -24.27 2.96 -7.74
C ILE A 77 -24.58 1.48 -8.04
N PRO A 78 -23.75 0.78 -8.85
CA PRO A 78 -23.91 -0.65 -9.05
C PRO A 78 -23.91 -1.41 -7.72
N GLN A 79 -24.86 -2.31 -7.55
CA GLN A 79 -24.89 -3.20 -6.38
C GLN A 79 -23.81 -4.29 -6.50
N SER A 80 -23.44 -4.85 -5.34
CA SER A 80 -22.29 -5.76 -5.21
C SER A 80 -22.38 -7.02 -6.09
N GLY A 81 -21.21 -7.60 -6.41
CA GLY A 81 -21.09 -8.81 -7.21
C GLY A 81 -21.02 -8.56 -8.72
N ASN A 82 -21.72 -9.37 -9.51
CA ASN A 82 -21.56 -9.41 -10.98
C ASN A 82 -21.86 -8.08 -11.70
N GLN A 83 -22.74 -7.25 -11.15
CA GLN A 83 -23.07 -5.93 -11.73
C GLN A 83 -21.89 -4.96 -11.58
N LEU A 84 -21.30 -4.87 -10.39
CA LEU A 84 -20.09 -4.07 -10.15
C LEU A 84 -18.92 -4.49 -11.05
N HIS A 85 -18.67 -5.78 -11.23
CA HIS A 85 -17.60 -6.25 -12.12
C HIS A 85 -17.83 -5.85 -13.59
N ARG A 86 -19.08 -5.92 -14.06
CA ARG A 86 -19.45 -5.49 -15.41
C ARG A 86 -19.20 -4.00 -15.59
N ASP A 87 -19.66 -3.19 -14.64
CA ASP A 87 -19.50 -1.74 -14.68
C ASP A 87 -18.03 -1.33 -14.58
N LEU A 88 -17.24 -2.00 -13.73
CA LEU A 88 -15.80 -1.81 -13.68
C LEU A 88 -15.11 -2.12 -15.02
N SER A 89 -15.57 -3.17 -15.71
CA SER A 89 -15.04 -3.51 -17.04
C SER A 89 -15.37 -2.41 -18.05
N LEU A 90 -16.59 -1.87 -18.00
CA LEU A 90 -17.03 -0.77 -18.86
C LEU A 90 -16.27 0.54 -18.54
N GLN A 91 -16.12 0.90 -17.27
CA GLN A 91 -15.33 2.06 -16.86
C GLN A 91 -13.87 1.94 -17.27
N HIS A 92 -13.30 0.73 -17.25
CA HIS A 92 -11.93 0.51 -17.69
C HIS A 92 -11.80 0.65 -19.21
N LEU A 93 -12.76 0.14 -19.98
CA LEU A 93 -12.80 0.36 -21.43
C LEU A 93 -12.94 1.85 -21.76
N ARG A 94 -13.86 2.56 -21.09
CA ARG A 94 -14.05 4.01 -21.21
C ARG A 94 -12.76 4.77 -20.90
N LEU A 95 -12.01 4.35 -19.87
CA LEU A 95 -10.71 4.92 -19.54
C LEU A 95 -9.73 4.75 -20.70
N LEU A 96 -9.60 3.54 -21.23
CA LEU A 96 -8.69 3.25 -22.34
C LEU A 96 -9.10 4.02 -23.60
N GLU A 97 -10.39 4.15 -23.88
CA GLU A 97 -10.91 4.94 -25.00
C GLU A 97 -10.58 6.44 -24.85
N ASN A 98 -10.71 6.98 -23.64
CA ASN A 98 -10.43 8.38 -23.35
C ASN A 98 -8.93 8.73 -23.35
N ILE A 99 -8.08 7.77 -23.00
CA ILE A 99 -6.63 7.89 -23.05
C ILE A 99 -6.13 7.72 -24.50
N GLY A 100 -6.69 6.76 -25.25
CA GLY A 100 -6.27 6.44 -26.61
C GLY A 100 -4.86 5.83 -26.63
N GLU A 101 -3.99 6.37 -27.48
CA GLU A 101 -2.58 5.96 -27.62
C GLU A 101 -1.63 6.74 -26.68
N ASP A 102 -2.14 7.76 -25.99
CA ASP A 102 -1.35 8.64 -25.15
C ASP A 102 -1.07 8.01 -23.77
N SER A 103 -0.10 8.54 -23.03
CA SER A 103 0.01 8.25 -21.59
C SER A 103 -1.06 9.01 -20.81
N ILE A 104 -1.36 8.56 -19.59
CA ILE A 104 -2.34 9.25 -18.74
C ILE A 104 -1.95 10.70 -18.46
N ASP A 105 -0.66 10.99 -18.25
CA ASP A 105 -0.15 12.34 -18.04
C ASP A 105 -0.39 13.23 -19.27
N LEU A 106 -0.05 12.74 -20.47
CA LEU A 106 -0.30 13.45 -21.72
C LEU A 106 -1.80 13.68 -21.95
N ALA A 107 -2.61 12.65 -21.69
CA ALA A 107 -4.06 12.73 -21.80
C ALA A 107 -4.63 13.84 -20.91
N PHE A 108 -4.13 14.01 -19.68
CA PHE A 108 -4.54 15.07 -18.77
C PHE A 108 -3.97 16.45 -19.12
N GLN A 109 -2.72 16.55 -19.58
CA GLN A 109 -2.12 17.82 -20.00
C GLN A 109 -2.89 18.51 -21.12
N SER A 110 -3.56 17.73 -21.97
CA SER A 110 -4.43 18.24 -23.03
C SER A 110 -5.76 18.82 -22.53
N ARG A 111 -6.15 18.55 -21.29
CA ARG A 111 -7.45 18.93 -20.73
C ARG A 111 -7.41 20.29 -20.05
N LYS A 112 -8.49 21.04 -20.21
CA LYS A 112 -8.69 22.32 -19.53
C LYS A 112 -9.30 22.11 -18.15
N GLN A 113 -9.15 23.13 -17.31
CA GLN A 113 -9.86 23.22 -16.03
C GLN A 113 -11.31 23.62 -16.27
N GLU A 114 -12.24 22.79 -15.81
CA GLU A 114 -13.69 22.93 -15.97
C GLU A 114 -14.37 22.59 -14.64
N PRO A 115 -15.21 23.47 -14.06
CA PRO A 115 -15.89 23.17 -12.80
C PRO A 115 -16.92 22.06 -12.97
N LEU A 116 -17.24 21.35 -11.88
CA LEU A 116 -18.35 20.39 -11.88
C LEU A 116 -19.69 21.09 -12.17
N ASP A 117 -20.55 20.40 -12.93
CA ASP A 117 -21.94 20.81 -13.14
C ASP A 117 -22.90 20.15 -12.15
N GLU A 118 -24.16 20.59 -12.16
CA GLU A 118 -25.20 20.10 -11.26
C GLU A 118 -25.46 18.60 -11.38
N THR A 119 -25.23 18.02 -12.57
CA THR A 119 -25.42 16.59 -12.82
C THR A 119 -24.27 15.74 -12.30
N SER A 120 -23.13 16.36 -11.98
CA SER A 120 -21.88 15.70 -11.64
C SER A 120 -21.44 15.93 -10.19
N TYR A 121 -22.25 16.65 -9.40
CA TYR A 121 -21.96 16.91 -7.99
C TYR A 121 -21.92 15.64 -7.11
N TYR A 122 -22.48 14.51 -7.56
CA TYR A 122 -22.32 13.22 -6.88
C TYR A 122 -20.84 12.82 -6.73
N LEU A 123 -19.97 13.26 -7.65
CA LEU A 123 -18.56 12.93 -7.60
C LEU A 123 -17.83 13.58 -6.40
N ARG A 124 -18.34 14.71 -5.88
CA ARG A 124 -17.86 15.30 -4.61
C ARG A 124 -18.14 14.40 -3.40
N ILE A 125 -19.17 13.55 -3.50
CA ILE A 125 -19.52 12.57 -2.46
C ILE A 125 -18.56 11.38 -2.52
N LEU A 126 -18.07 11.01 -3.71
CA LEU A 126 -17.10 9.93 -3.90
C LEU A 126 -15.69 10.30 -3.43
N ALA A 127 -15.25 11.52 -3.76
CA ALA A 127 -13.86 11.96 -3.59
C ALA A 127 -13.26 11.71 -2.18
N PRO A 128 -13.96 11.99 -1.06
CA PRO A 128 -13.43 11.75 0.29
C PRO A 128 -13.02 10.30 0.57
N PHE A 129 -13.63 9.32 -0.11
CA PHE A 129 -13.31 7.91 0.08
C PHE A 129 -11.86 7.58 -0.28
N MET A 130 -11.24 8.37 -1.17
CA MET A 130 -9.86 8.17 -1.61
C MET A 130 -8.85 8.40 -0.49
N LEU A 131 -9.24 9.14 0.56
CA LEU A 131 -8.42 9.47 1.73
C LEU A 131 -8.67 8.55 2.94
N CYS A 132 -9.48 7.49 2.80
CA CYS A 132 -9.69 6.52 3.89
C CYS A 132 -8.40 5.75 4.20
N ASP A 133 -8.03 5.65 5.48
CA ASP A 133 -6.83 4.93 5.88
C ASP A 133 -6.93 3.43 5.59
N GLU A 134 -8.04 2.79 5.96
CA GLU A 134 -8.28 1.36 5.76
C GLU A 134 -9.32 1.12 4.66
N ILE A 135 -8.95 0.39 3.60
CA ILE A 135 -9.87 0.04 2.50
C ILE A 135 -10.29 -1.42 2.64
N LYS A 136 -11.56 -1.64 2.99
CA LYS A 136 -12.15 -2.99 3.10
C LYS A 136 -12.71 -3.48 1.76
N ASP A 137 -13.38 -2.61 1.02
CA ASP A 137 -13.94 -2.92 -0.31
C ASP A 137 -13.12 -2.25 -1.41
N TRP A 138 -12.18 -3.01 -1.96
CA TRP A 138 -11.28 -2.55 -3.01
C TRP A 138 -11.95 -2.40 -4.38
N GLU A 139 -13.03 -3.13 -4.63
CA GLU A 139 -13.73 -3.05 -5.92
C GLU A 139 -14.55 -1.77 -5.99
N PHE A 140 -15.28 -1.47 -4.91
CA PHE A 140 -15.96 -0.19 -4.76
C PHE A 140 -14.96 0.97 -4.79
N TYR A 141 -13.82 0.84 -4.10
CA TYR A 141 -12.76 1.86 -4.13
C TYR A 141 -12.24 2.13 -5.55
N LYS A 142 -11.97 1.06 -6.31
CA LYS A 142 -11.56 1.16 -7.73
C LYS A 142 -12.62 1.87 -8.55
N TRP A 143 -13.88 1.48 -8.38
CA TRP A 143 -15.01 2.04 -9.11
C TRP A 143 -15.13 3.54 -8.88
N CYS A 144 -15.05 3.99 -7.62
CA CYS A 144 -15.09 5.42 -7.28
C CYS A 144 -13.94 6.19 -7.94
N ALA A 145 -12.72 5.64 -7.90
CA ALA A 145 -11.56 6.27 -8.49
C ALA A 145 -11.66 6.38 -10.02
N LEU A 146 -12.10 5.31 -10.68
CA LEU A 146 -12.31 5.29 -12.13
C LEU A 146 -13.41 6.24 -12.59
N GLU A 147 -14.49 6.37 -11.83
CA GLU A 147 -15.59 7.26 -12.16
C GLU A 147 -15.13 8.73 -12.18
N ILE A 148 -14.37 9.15 -11.16
CA ILE A 148 -13.78 10.49 -11.09
C ILE A 148 -12.83 10.76 -12.26
N ILE A 149 -12.00 9.76 -12.61
CA ILE A 149 -10.97 9.90 -13.65
C ILE A 149 -11.60 9.94 -15.05
N ASN A 150 -12.54 9.05 -15.35
CA ASN A 150 -13.25 9.05 -16.61
C ASN A 150 -13.99 10.37 -16.82
N TYR A 151 -14.68 10.86 -15.80
CA TYR A 151 -15.33 12.17 -15.86
C TYR A 151 -14.31 13.28 -16.19
N SER A 152 -13.16 13.28 -15.51
CA SER A 152 -12.13 14.31 -15.69
C SER A 152 -11.49 14.28 -17.09
N LEU A 153 -11.31 13.09 -17.67
CA LEU A 153 -10.78 12.95 -19.02
C LEU A 153 -11.79 13.41 -20.09
N GLU A 154 -13.09 13.20 -19.86
CA GLU A 154 -14.13 13.58 -20.83
C GLU A 154 -14.47 15.05 -20.78
N ASN A 155 -14.60 15.60 -19.57
CA ASN A 155 -15.19 16.92 -19.34
C ASN A 155 -14.18 17.98 -18.93
N GLY A 156 -12.96 17.58 -18.55
CA GLY A 156 -11.92 18.48 -18.08
C GLY A 156 -11.51 18.23 -16.63
N LEU A 157 -10.33 18.76 -16.29
CA LEU A 157 -9.79 18.73 -14.93
C LEU A 157 -10.66 19.58 -14.01
N ASN A 158 -10.86 19.15 -12.77
CA ASN A 158 -11.75 19.81 -11.82
C ASN A 158 -11.26 19.61 -10.38
N GLU A 159 -12.02 20.09 -9.40
CA GLU A 159 -11.61 20.07 -7.99
C GLU A 159 -11.49 18.67 -7.36
N ILE A 160 -12.09 17.64 -7.98
CA ILE A 160 -12.06 16.25 -7.48
C ILE A 160 -11.06 15.37 -8.24
N THR A 161 -10.58 15.79 -9.42
CA THR A 161 -9.57 15.06 -10.20
C THR A 161 -8.36 14.59 -9.37
N PRO A 162 -7.81 15.40 -8.45
CA PRO A 162 -6.69 14.95 -7.62
C PRO A 162 -7.01 13.70 -6.80
N TYR A 163 -8.24 13.58 -6.30
CA TYR A 163 -8.66 12.45 -5.47
C TYR A 163 -8.73 11.17 -6.29
N GLY A 164 -9.31 11.23 -7.49
CA GLY A 164 -9.33 10.09 -8.40
C GLY A 164 -7.92 9.63 -8.77
N CYS A 165 -7.01 10.57 -9.02
CA CYS A 165 -5.62 10.28 -9.35
C CYS A 165 -4.88 9.64 -8.16
N LEU A 166 -5.04 10.18 -6.96
CA LEU A 166 -4.49 9.58 -5.73
C LEU A 166 -5.04 8.16 -5.53
N GLY A 167 -6.34 7.99 -5.72
CA GLY A 167 -7.03 6.73 -5.59
C GLY A 167 -6.52 5.67 -6.55
N LEU A 168 -6.41 6.00 -7.84
CA LEU A 168 -5.84 5.10 -8.83
C LEU A 168 -4.36 4.86 -8.58
N SER A 169 -3.56 5.86 -8.22
CA SER A 169 -2.16 5.66 -7.85
C SER A 169 -2.03 4.62 -6.71
N ARG A 170 -2.80 4.82 -5.63
CA ARG A 170 -2.86 3.86 -4.52
C ARG A 170 -3.36 2.49 -4.97
N TYR A 171 -4.35 2.41 -5.84
CA TYR A 171 -4.87 1.15 -6.36
C TYR A 171 -3.85 0.42 -7.23
N MET A 172 -3.16 1.13 -8.13
CA MET A 172 -2.11 0.57 -8.98
C MET A 172 -0.99 -0.01 -8.13
N ILE A 173 -0.54 0.72 -7.10
CA ILE A 173 0.42 0.22 -6.11
C ILE A 173 -0.13 -1.01 -5.38
N THR A 174 -1.40 -0.95 -4.94
CA THR A 174 -1.95 -1.91 -3.96
C THR A 174 -2.63 -3.14 -4.60
N LYS A 175 -2.80 -3.20 -5.92
CA LYS A 175 -3.50 -4.33 -6.57
C LYS A 175 -2.83 -4.81 -7.85
N TYR A 176 -2.20 -3.90 -8.58
CA TYR A 176 -1.52 -4.24 -9.84
C TYR A 176 0.00 -4.21 -9.73
N GLU A 177 0.53 -3.64 -8.65
CA GLU A 177 1.95 -3.48 -8.40
C GLU A 177 2.67 -2.70 -9.51
N ASP A 178 1.91 -1.84 -10.22
CA ASP A 178 2.39 -1.02 -11.33
C ASP A 178 2.79 0.38 -10.84
N MET A 179 4.08 0.55 -10.58
CA MET A 179 4.64 1.79 -10.04
C MET A 179 4.83 2.87 -11.09
N HIS A 180 4.96 2.48 -12.36
CA HIS A 180 5.09 3.46 -13.46
C HIS A 180 3.77 4.19 -13.62
N LEU A 181 2.68 3.45 -13.77
CA LEU A 181 1.36 4.03 -13.90
C LEU A 181 0.92 4.73 -12.60
N ALA A 182 1.29 4.19 -11.44
CA ALA A 182 1.02 4.85 -10.16
C ALA A 182 1.74 6.21 -10.04
N LYS A 183 2.96 6.33 -10.56
CA LYS A 183 3.73 7.57 -10.56
C LYS A 183 3.06 8.63 -11.41
N ASP A 184 2.63 8.28 -12.61
CA ASP A 184 1.96 9.21 -13.53
C ASP A 184 0.68 9.77 -12.89
N TYR A 185 -0.17 8.89 -12.33
CA TYR A 185 -1.34 9.33 -11.59
C TYR A 185 -0.97 10.25 -10.41
N ALA A 186 0.04 9.87 -9.61
CA ALA A 186 0.41 10.65 -8.43
C ALA A 186 0.94 12.05 -8.77
N GLN A 187 1.66 12.19 -9.88
CA GLN A 187 2.18 13.47 -10.37
C GLN A 187 1.05 14.42 -10.78
N VAL A 188 0.07 13.93 -11.54
CA VAL A 188 -1.14 14.70 -11.88
C VAL A 188 -1.89 15.08 -10.59
N ALA A 189 -2.06 14.12 -9.67
CA ALA A 189 -2.70 14.35 -8.39
C ALA A 189 -2.07 15.50 -7.59
N LEU A 190 -0.74 15.53 -7.50
CA LEU A 190 0.00 16.59 -6.82
C LEU A 190 -0.11 17.94 -7.54
N SER A 191 0.09 17.96 -8.85
CA SER A 191 -0.04 19.18 -9.68
C SER A 191 -1.40 19.84 -9.47
N GLU A 192 -2.48 19.05 -9.49
CA GLU A 192 -3.83 19.58 -9.39
C GLU A 192 -4.21 19.94 -7.94
N ILE A 193 -3.79 19.17 -6.92
CA ILE A 193 -4.15 19.51 -5.53
C ILE A 193 -3.45 20.78 -5.04
N GLU A 194 -2.22 21.05 -5.51
CA GLU A 194 -1.46 22.24 -5.15
C GLU A 194 -2.09 23.54 -5.63
N LYS A 195 -3.02 23.47 -6.61
CA LYS A 195 -3.83 24.61 -7.06
C LYS A 195 -4.97 24.97 -6.11
N SER A 196 -5.30 24.08 -5.16
CA SER A 196 -6.35 24.33 -4.17
C SER A 196 -5.94 25.41 -3.18
N ASN A 197 -6.88 26.27 -2.78
CA ASN A 197 -6.66 27.20 -1.67
C ASN A 197 -6.75 26.52 -0.30
N ASN A 198 -7.26 25.28 -0.24
CA ASN A 198 -7.48 24.57 1.01
C ASN A 198 -6.19 23.87 1.50
N LYS A 199 -5.38 24.61 2.26
CA LYS A 199 -4.12 24.10 2.86
C LYS A 199 -4.30 22.82 3.67
N ARG A 200 -5.47 22.60 4.27
CA ARG A 200 -5.73 21.39 5.09
C ARG A 200 -5.93 20.17 4.21
N ILE A 201 -6.70 20.30 3.12
CA ILE A 201 -6.85 19.23 2.13
C ILE A 201 -5.49 18.90 1.53
N ILE A 202 -4.72 19.91 1.14
CA ILE A 202 -3.35 19.74 0.63
C ILE A 202 -2.49 18.96 1.62
N ASN A 203 -2.51 19.30 2.92
CA ASN A 203 -1.73 18.60 3.94
C ASN A 203 -2.16 17.14 4.13
N ASN A 204 -3.46 16.85 4.05
CA ASN A 204 -3.98 15.50 4.16
C ASN A 204 -3.56 14.66 2.94
N PHE A 205 -3.62 15.27 1.75
CA PHE A 205 -3.17 14.68 0.50
C PHE A 205 -1.66 14.41 0.51
N TYR A 206 -0.85 15.37 0.97
CA TYR A 206 0.59 15.18 1.13
C TYR A 206 0.92 14.09 2.13
N SER A 207 0.13 13.94 3.20
CA SER A 207 0.32 12.82 4.13
C SER A 207 0.17 11.49 3.40
N ASP A 208 -0.92 11.29 2.66
CA ASP A 208 -1.14 10.03 1.94
C ASP A 208 -0.11 9.84 0.81
N TYR A 209 0.20 10.88 0.04
CA TYR A 209 1.25 10.81 -0.97
C TYR A 209 2.62 10.44 -0.37
N ALA A 210 3.07 11.16 0.65
CA ALA A 210 4.42 10.98 1.21
C ALA A 210 4.59 9.65 1.93
N PHE A 211 3.54 9.14 2.58
CA PHE A 211 3.64 7.93 3.38
C PHE A 211 3.11 6.67 2.69
N ILE A 212 2.17 6.77 1.75
CA ILE A 212 1.58 5.61 1.07
C ILE A 212 2.10 5.44 -0.36
N ILE A 213 2.39 6.53 -1.07
CA ILE A 213 2.74 6.46 -2.51
C ILE A 213 4.24 6.57 -2.71
N LEU A 214 4.86 7.63 -2.21
CA LEU A 214 6.28 7.94 -2.42
C LEU A 214 7.24 6.79 -2.07
N PRO A 215 7.04 6.01 -0.97
CA PRO A 215 7.92 4.89 -0.63
C PRO A 215 8.02 3.81 -1.70
N TRP A 216 7.08 3.76 -2.64
CA TRP A 216 7.05 2.81 -3.75
C TRP A 216 7.68 3.32 -5.03
N LEU A 217 7.75 4.64 -5.17
CA LEU A 217 8.16 5.33 -6.39
C LEU A 217 9.62 5.74 -6.37
N GLU A 218 10.18 6.02 -5.19
CA GLU A 218 11.51 6.61 -5.03
C GLU A 218 12.40 5.83 -4.04
N GLU A 219 13.71 6.03 -4.14
CA GLU A 219 14.66 5.46 -3.19
C GLU A 219 14.44 5.98 -1.76
N LEU A 220 14.74 5.15 -0.75
CA LEU A 220 14.51 5.49 0.66
C LEU A 220 15.16 6.81 1.09
N SER A 221 16.36 7.11 0.61
CA SER A 221 17.08 8.36 0.90
C SER A 221 16.27 9.59 0.43
N VAL A 222 15.74 9.53 -0.78
CA VAL A 222 14.89 10.56 -1.39
C VAL A 222 13.56 10.66 -0.66
N CYS A 223 12.94 9.51 -0.37
CA CYS A 223 11.72 9.43 0.43
C CYS A 223 11.89 10.12 1.79
N LEU A 224 12.97 9.85 2.52
CA LEU A 224 13.23 10.46 3.83
C LEU A 224 13.39 11.98 3.73
N VAL A 225 14.08 12.49 2.70
CA VAL A 225 14.22 13.94 2.50
C VAL A 225 12.85 14.57 2.25
N MET A 226 12.10 14.05 1.28
CA MET A 226 10.78 14.58 0.92
C MET A 226 9.77 14.44 2.06
N ILE A 227 9.79 13.32 2.78
CA ILE A 227 8.96 13.10 3.97
C ILE A 227 9.35 14.08 5.05
N ASN A 228 10.63 14.36 5.31
CA ASN A 228 11.05 15.35 6.31
C ASN A 228 10.57 16.75 5.95
N GLU A 229 10.67 17.15 4.68
CA GLU A 229 10.16 18.43 4.19
C GLU A 229 8.64 18.54 4.38
N LYS A 230 7.88 17.54 3.93
CA LYS A 230 6.42 17.53 4.03
C LYS A 230 5.93 17.35 5.46
N PHE A 231 6.61 16.55 6.29
CA PHE A 231 6.35 16.38 7.72
C PHE A 231 6.53 17.70 8.46
N SER A 232 7.59 18.45 8.16
CA SER A 232 7.83 19.80 8.73
C SER A 232 6.70 20.78 8.41
N LEU A 233 6.11 20.70 7.21
CA LEU A 233 4.96 21.52 6.83
C LEU A 233 3.70 21.14 7.64
N ILE A 234 3.50 19.86 7.92
CA ILE A 234 2.31 19.37 8.62
C ILE A 234 2.41 19.61 10.14
N LEU A 235 3.61 19.58 10.72
CA LEU A 235 3.85 19.99 12.11
C LEU A 235 3.44 21.44 12.37
N LYS A 236 3.60 22.32 11.37
CA LYS A 236 3.17 23.72 11.42
C LYS A 236 1.66 23.90 11.23
N SER A 237 0.91 22.84 10.90
CA SER A 237 -0.55 22.93 10.78
C SER A 237 -1.22 23.06 12.16
N ASN A 238 -2.47 23.51 12.21
CA ASN A 238 -3.26 23.51 13.46
C ASN A 238 -4.07 22.21 13.66
N ASP A 239 -3.87 21.20 12.80
CA ASP A 239 -4.68 19.98 12.79
C ASP A 239 -4.04 18.87 13.65
N ASN A 240 -4.47 18.75 14.90
CA ASN A 240 -3.93 17.77 15.85
C ASN A 240 -4.14 16.32 15.41
N TYR A 241 -5.22 16.02 14.68
CA TYR A 241 -5.46 14.69 14.14
C TYR A 241 -4.41 14.34 13.08
N LEU A 242 -4.18 15.25 12.12
CA LEU A 242 -3.15 15.05 11.10
C LEU A 242 -1.74 14.97 11.69
N LYS A 243 -1.45 15.78 12.72
CA LYS A 243 -0.18 15.69 13.46
C LYS A 243 0.01 14.30 14.05
N GLY A 244 -0.95 13.80 14.83
CA GLY A 244 -0.87 12.48 15.45
C GLY A 244 -0.72 11.35 14.42
N LYS A 245 -1.55 11.39 13.36
CA LYS A 245 -1.48 10.46 12.22
C LYS A 245 -0.09 10.45 11.57
N ASN A 246 0.48 11.63 11.31
CA ASN A 246 1.79 11.73 10.66
C ASN A 246 2.96 11.42 11.57
N VAL A 247 2.89 11.71 12.87
CA VAL A 247 3.92 11.27 13.83
C VAL A 247 4.01 9.75 13.81
N LYS A 248 2.85 9.07 13.82
CA LYS A 248 2.80 7.61 13.72
C LYS A 248 3.41 7.11 12.42
N ARG A 249 3.01 7.67 11.26
CA ARG A 249 3.55 7.30 9.95
C ARG A 249 5.04 7.60 9.80
N TYR A 250 5.51 8.73 10.34
CA TYR A 250 6.91 9.13 10.34
C TYR A 250 7.75 8.22 11.24
N TYR A 251 7.27 7.92 12.44
CA TYR A 251 7.88 6.92 13.31
C TYR A 251 8.00 5.55 12.62
N GLN A 252 6.92 5.07 11.99
CA GLN A 252 6.90 3.84 11.21
C GLN A 252 7.94 3.88 10.08
N MET A 253 8.07 5.01 9.38
CA MET A 253 9.05 5.21 8.32
C MET A 253 10.50 5.28 8.83
N LEU A 254 10.74 5.88 9.98
CA LEU A 254 12.07 5.92 10.61
C LEU A 254 12.51 4.52 11.01
N LEU A 255 11.64 3.76 11.67
CA LEU A 255 11.89 2.35 11.95
C LEU A 255 12.18 1.57 10.67
N PHE A 256 11.40 1.82 9.61
CA PHE A 256 11.62 1.24 8.29
C PHE A 256 12.98 1.59 7.69
N SER A 257 13.47 2.81 7.90
CA SER A 257 14.79 3.24 7.44
C SER A 257 15.96 2.64 8.23
N GLY A 258 15.70 1.75 9.19
CA GLY A 258 16.71 1.08 10.01
C GLY A 258 17.11 1.85 11.26
N VAL A 259 16.46 2.98 11.56
CA VAL A 259 16.64 3.73 12.80
C VAL A 259 16.12 2.88 13.97
N ASN A 260 16.91 2.78 15.03
CA ASN A 260 16.52 1.98 16.20
C ASN A 260 15.29 2.60 16.89
N LYS A 261 14.53 1.78 17.64
CA LYS A 261 13.28 2.21 18.31
C LYS A 261 13.46 3.49 19.14
N SER A 262 14.49 3.53 19.98
CA SER A 262 14.74 4.67 20.86
C SER A 262 15.05 5.96 20.10
N GLU A 263 15.83 5.88 19.02
CA GLU A 263 16.15 7.02 18.17
C GLU A 263 14.98 7.43 17.27
N ALA A 264 14.21 6.47 16.76
CA ALA A 264 13.01 6.72 15.98
C ALA A 264 11.94 7.42 16.83
N LEU A 265 11.70 6.91 18.06
CA LEU A 265 10.86 7.56 19.05
C LEU A 265 11.37 8.97 19.36
N ARG A 266 12.68 9.13 19.63
CA ARG A 266 13.25 10.45 19.88
C ARG A 266 13.02 11.40 18.71
N LYS A 267 13.25 10.99 17.46
CA LYS A 267 13.06 11.86 16.28
C LYS A 267 11.58 12.15 16.00
N SER A 268 10.68 11.21 16.25
CA SER A 268 9.25 11.42 16.05
C SER A 268 8.59 12.20 17.20
N HIS A 269 9.11 12.08 18.43
CA HIS A 269 8.60 12.76 19.64
C HIS A 269 9.28 14.09 19.96
N HIS A 270 10.56 14.28 19.64
CA HIS A 270 11.26 15.55 19.92
C HIS A 270 10.61 16.73 19.16
N ASP A 271 9.87 16.44 18.09
CA ASP A 271 9.13 17.45 17.35
C ASP A 271 7.68 17.68 17.85
N LEU A 272 7.19 16.90 18.82
CA LEU A 272 5.88 17.07 19.47
C LEU A 272 5.88 16.59 20.94
N GLU A 273 5.96 17.55 21.86
CA GLU A 273 5.60 17.33 23.25
C GLU A 273 4.06 17.20 23.38
N ASN A 274 3.58 16.11 23.99
CA ASN A 274 2.19 15.88 24.47
C ASN A 274 1.16 15.13 23.59
N VAL A 275 1.56 14.28 22.64
CA VAL A 275 0.59 13.33 22.02
C VAL A 275 0.74 11.94 22.64
N ALA A 276 -0.31 11.44 23.30
CA ALA A 276 -0.37 10.07 23.78
C ALA A 276 -0.30 9.11 22.56
N PHE A 277 0.83 8.43 22.44
CA PHE A 277 1.13 7.51 21.35
C PHE A 277 0.94 6.07 21.86
N ASP A 278 0.12 5.27 21.19
CA ASP A 278 0.11 3.82 21.42
C ASP A 278 1.37 3.24 20.75
N GLU A 279 2.35 2.86 21.57
CA GLU A 279 3.70 2.45 21.15
C GLU A 279 3.74 1.16 20.31
N LYS A 280 2.62 0.49 20.13
CA LYS A 280 2.55 -0.72 19.33
C LYS A 280 2.43 -0.36 17.85
N PRO A 281 3.48 -0.58 17.02
CA PRO A 281 3.31 -0.53 15.58
C PRO A 281 2.24 -1.54 15.19
N ILE A 282 1.12 -1.07 14.62
CA ILE A 282 0.10 -1.96 14.07
C ILE A 282 0.72 -2.55 12.80
N VAL A 283 1.29 -3.74 12.95
CA VAL A 283 1.98 -4.49 11.89
C VAL A 283 1.14 -4.59 10.63
N THR A 284 -0.18 -4.71 10.76
CA THR A 284 -1.12 -4.74 9.64
C THR A 284 -1.03 -3.49 8.75
N GLU A 285 -0.80 -2.30 9.32
CA GLU A 285 -0.67 -1.04 8.56
C GLU A 285 0.69 -0.96 7.86
N ILE A 286 1.76 -1.44 8.51
CA ILE A 286 3.10 -1.56 7.92
C ILE A 286 3.08 -2.59 6.78
N LEU A 287 2.38 -3.71 6.94
CA LEU A 287 2.25 -4.75 5.91
C LEU A 287 1.31 -4.32 4.76
N GLN A 288 0.27 -3.53 5.03
CA GLN A 288 -0.55 -2.89 3.99
C GLN A 288 0.27 -1.86 3.18
N LEU A 289 1.25 -1.22 3.81
CA LEU A 289 2.27 -0.38 3.20
C LEU A 289 3.38 -1.15 2.45
N TYR A 290 3.42 -2.49 2.51
CA TYR A 290 4.47 -3.35 1.91
C TYR A 290 3.91 -4.50 1.05
N GLN A 291 2.99 -4.20 0.14
CA GLN A 291 2.67 -5.07 -1.01
C GLN A 291 3.89 -5.86 -1.53
N LEU A 292 3.73 -7.18 -1.59
CA LEU A 292 4.81 -8.15 -1.39
C LEU A 292 5.74 -8.38 -2.59
N SER A 293 5.47 -7.79 -3.75
CA SER A 293 6.26 -8.01 -4.97
C SER A 293 7.62 -7.33 -5.01
N LYS A 294 7.82 -6.19 -4.33
CA LYS A 294 9.12 -5.49 -4.30
C LYS A 294 10.12 -6.02 -3.25
N MET A 295 9.80 -7.12 -2.57
CA MET A 295 10.77 -7.83 -1.70
C MET A 295 11.93 -8.49 -2.48
N THR A 296 11.86 -8.50 -3.82
CA THR A 296 12.91 -9.01 -4.72
C THR A 296 14.11 -8.06 -4.85
N GLU A 297 13.95 -6.78 -4.50
CA GLU A 297 15.07 -5.83 -4.47
C GLU A 297 15.87 -5.97 -3.16
N ARG A 298 17.18 -6.26 -3.29
CA ARG A 298 18.10 -6.53 -2.17
C ARG A 298 18.06 -5.48 -1.05
N VAL A 299 17.86 -4.22 -1.41
CA VAL A 299 17.79 -3.08 -0.48
C VAL A 299 16.51 -3.10 0.37
N ASN A 300 15.40 -3.64 -0.15
CA ASN A 300 14.13 -3.74 0.58
C ASN A 300 14.07 -5.02 1.44
N LEU A 301 14.73 -6.10 0.98
CA LEU A 301 14.95 -7.33 1.73
C LEU A 301 15.71 -7.06 3.04
N GLU A 302 16.83 -6.34 2.97
CA GLU A 302 17.68 -6.00 4.13
C GLU A 302 16.92 -5.13 5.16
N LYS A 303 16.08 -4.19 4.71
CA LYS A 303 15.26 -3.33 5.60
C LYS A 303 14.21 -4.12 6.38
N VAL A 304 13.52 -5.03 5.70
CA VAL A 304 12.50 -5.90 6.32
C VAL A 304 13.16 -6.85 7.32
N ILE A 305 14.33 -7.40 7.00
CA ILE A 305 15.10 -8.28 7.88
C ILE A 305 15.62 -7.52 9.12
N MET A 306 16.15 -6.30 8.96
CA MET A 306 16.59 -5.47 10.09
C MET A 306 15.45 -5.11 11.07
N LEU A 307 14.25 -4.86 10.55
CA LEU A 307 13.03 -4.64 11.36
C LEU A 307 12.66 -5.88 12.18
N ILE A 308 12.75 -7.06 11.58
CA ILE A 308 12.45 -8.34 12.22
C ILE A 308 13.50 -8.71 13.29
N ASP A 309 14.76 -8.34 13.08
CA ASP A 309 15.86 -8.59 14.03
C ASP A 309 15.86 -7.61 15.23
N LYS A 310 15.42 -6.37 15.04
CA LYS A 310 15.42 -5.33 16.10
C LYS A 310 14.18 -5.31 17.00
N SER A 311 13.11 -6.03 16.64
CA SER A 311 11.89 -6.05 17.46
C SER A 311 11.23 -7.44 17.50
N PRO A 312 11.83 -8.40 18.22
CA PRO A 312 11.34 -9.77 18.42
C PRO A 312 9.89 -9.88 18.91
N GLU A 313 9.49 -9.06 19.87
CA GLU A 313 8.13 -9.06 20.44
C GLU A 313 7.01 -8.81 19.42
N ILE A 314 7.33 -8.28 18.23
CA ILE A 314 6.39 -8.07 17.13
C ILE A 314 5.96 -9.40 16.48
N TYR A 315 6.81 -10.44 16.50
CA TYR A 315 6.53 -11.74 15.86
C TYR A 315 5.77 -12.74 16.74
N GLU A 316 5.79 -12.57 18.07
CA GLU A 316 5.27 -13.58 19.01
C GLU A 316 3.74 -13.57 19.14
N GLY A 317 3.05 -12.53 18.64
CA GLY A 317 1.62 -12.32 18.90
C GLY A 317 0.68 -12.14 17.71
N THR A 318 1.16 -11.92 16.48
CA THR A 318 0.29 -11.64 15.32
C THR A 318 0.71 -12.41 14.06
N LEU A 319 -0.28 -12.89 13.30
CA LEU A 319 -0.11 -13.67 12.07
C LEU A 319 0.70 -12.88 11.02
N LEU A 320 2.01 -13.13 10.98
CA LEU A 320 2.95 -12.56 10.00
C LEU A 320 2.76 -13.16 8.60
N HIS A 321 3.02 -12.33 7.59
CA HIS A 321 3.02 -12.76 6.18
C HIS A 321 4.12 -13.81 5.92
N PRO A 322 3.78 -14.98 5.35
CA PRO A 322 4.71 -16.09 5.08
C PRO A 322 6.06 -15.70 4.46
N SER A 323 6.08 -14.79 3.48
CA SER A 323 7.30 -14.35 2.81
C SER A 323 8.34 -13.72 3.76
N LEU A 324 7.90 -13.07 4.84
CA LEU A 324 8.79 -12.44 5.84
C LEU A 324 9.60 -13.48 6.61
N LEU A 325 8.94 -14.58 6.96
CA LEU A 325 9.55 -15.70 7.68
C LEU A 325 10.57 -16.44 6.81
N VAL A 326 10.28 -16.56 5.51
CA VAL A 326 11.21 -17.12 4.51
C VAL A 326 12.48 -16.26 4.41
N MET A 327 12.33 -14.94 4.32
CA MET A 327 13.48 -14.02 4.24
C MET A 327 14.34 -14.05 5.50
N LYS A 328 13.72 -14.13 6.69
CA LYS A 328 14.45 -14.32 7.95
C LYS A 328 15.24 -15.63 7.93
N ALA A 329 14.66 -16.73 7.43
CA ALA A 329 15.35 -18.01 7.34
C ALA A 329 16.62 -17.94 6.46
N VAL A 330 16.49 -17.33 5.27
CA VAL A 330 17.61 -17.09 4.34
C VAL A 330 18.72 -16.26 4.99
N TYR A 331 18.34 -15.20 5.72
CA TYR A 331 19.28 -14.34 6.40
C TYR A 331 20.06 -15.05 7.51
N ILE A 332 19.36 -15.77 8.40
CA ILE A 332 20.01 -16.52 9.48
C ILE A 332 21.08 -17.45 8.90
N ASN A 333 20.75 -18.14 7.81
CA ASN A 333 21.70 -19.03 7.16
C ASN A 333 22.90 -18.27 6.53
N ASN A 334 22.67 -17.10 5.92
CA ASN A 334 23.74 -16.28 5.34
C ASN A 334 24.69 -15.69 6.38
N GLN A 335 24.21 -15.36 7.59
CA GLN A 335 25.06 -14.82 8.65
C GLN A 335 26.00 -15.88 9.25
N LYS A 336 25.76 -17.17 8.99
CA LYS A 336 26.48 -18.31 9.59
C LYS A 336 26.52 -18.25 11.13
N GLU A 337 25.62 -17.49 11.74
CA GLU A 337 25.46 -17.40 13.18
C GLU A 337 24.61 -18.59 13.68
N SER A 338 24.96 -19.12 14.86
CA SER A 338 24.19 -20.18 15.51
C SER A 338 22.88 -19.63 16.10
N ARG A 339 21.91 -19.34 15.22
CA ARG A 339 20.53 -19.02 15.58
C ARG A 339 19.59 -20.18 15.20
N GLU A 340 20.03 -21.42 15.43
CA GLU A 340 19.28 -22.65 15.10
C GLU A 340 17.87 -22.64 15.71
N GLY A 341 17.74 -22.17 16.95
CA GLY A 341 16.46 -22.10 17.66
C GLY A 341 15.43 -21.19 16.97
N GLU A 342 15.88 -20.14 16.28
CA GLU A 342 15.00 -19.25 15.53
C GLU A 342 14.56 -19.89 14.20
N LEU A 343 15.48 -20.49 13.45
CA LEU A 343 15.15 -21.24 12.23
C LEU A 343 14.15 -22.38 12.51
N ARG A 344 14.34 -23.10 13.61
CA ARG A 344 13.41 -24.15 14.04
C ARG A 344 12.01 -23.60 14.34
N LYS A 345 11.89 -22.48 15.05
CA LYS A 345 10.59 -21.83 15.31
C LYS A 345 9.87 -21.45 14.02
N ILE A 346 10.61 -20.93 13.03
CA ILE A 346 10.05 -20.57 11.72
C ILE A 346 9.58 -21.83 10.98
N TYR A 347 10.40 -22.88 10.96
CA TYR A 347 10.04 -24.17 10.37
C TYR A 347 8.77 -24.76 11.01
N ASP A 348 8.71 -24.82 12.34
CA ASP A 348 7.55 -25.36 13.07
C ASP A 348 6.26 -24.60 12.73
N ARG A 349 6.36 -23.28 12.47
CA ARG A 349 5.23 -22.46 12.03
C ARG A 349 4.75 -22.84 10.61
N PHE A 350 5.67 -23.00 9.67
CA PHE A 350 5.32 -23.45 8.32
C PHE A 350 4.80 -24.89 8.30
N LYS A 351 5.33 -25.75 9.15
CA LYS A 351 4.83 -27.11 9.35
C LYS A 351 3.40 -27.12 9.87
N TYR A 352 3.10 -26.27 10.86
CA TYR A 352 1.74 -26.08 11.36
C TYR A 352 0.80 -25.59 10.25
N TRP A 353 1.15 -24.52 9.52
CA TRP A 353 0.32 -23.98 8.43
C TRP A 353 0.13 -24.93 7.26
N ALA A 354 1.15 -25.72 6.92
CA ALA A 354 1.04 -26.77 5.92
C ALA A 354 0.03 -27.86 6.32
N GLY A 355 -0.17 -28.09 7.62
CA GLY A 355 -1.24 -28.96 8.11
C GLY A 355 -2.65 -28.44 7.78
N TYR A 356 -2.83 -27.13 7.66
CA TYR A 356 -4.12 -26.50 7.31
C TYR A 356 -4.27 -26.28 5.80
N SER A 357 -3.24 -25.81 5.11
CA SER A 357 -3.28 -25.54 3.67
C SER A 357 -2.02 -26.07 2.97
N PRO A 358 -1.99 -27.39 2.67
CA PRO A 358 -0.83 -28.03 2.05
C PRO A 358 -0.42 -27.39 0.72
N LYS A 359 -1.41 -27.06 -0.13
CA LYS A 359 -1.20 -26.45 -1.47
C LYS A 359 -0.57 -25.06 -1.42
N LEU A 360 -0.66 -24.38 -0.28
CA LEU A 360 -0.16 -23.02 -0.12
C LEU A 360 1.21 -22.98 0.58
N PHE A 361 1.44 -23.87 1.56
CA PHE A 361 2.57 -23.76 2.48
C PHE A 361 3.57 -24.90 2.42
N ASN A 362 3.30 -26.01 1.73
CA ASN A 362 4.27 -27.11 1.66
C ASN A 362 5.59 -26.69 0.98
N THR A 363 5.53 -25.89 -0.08
CA THR A 363 6.70 -25.33 -0.74
C THR A 363 7.58 -24.55 0.24
N TRP A 364 6.96 -23.66 1.02
CA TRP A 364 7.66 -22.84 2.01
C TRP A 364 8.18 -23.63 3.20
N LYS A 365 7.41 -24.63 3.66
CA LYS A 365 7.84 -25.57 4.68
C LYS A 365 9.10 -26.32 4.26
N HIS A 366 9.12 -26.90 3.05
CA HIS A 366 10.29 -27.61 2.52
C HIS A 366 11.48 -26.67 2.32
N PHE A 367 11.26 -25.46 1.81
CA PHE A 367 12.30 -24.46 1.64
C PHE A 367 12.95 -24.04 2.97
N VAL A 368 12.15 -23.68 3.98
CA VAL A 368 12.67 -23.25 5.28
C VAL A 368 13.31 -24.42 6.03
N GLU A 369 12.78 -25.63 5.89
CA GLU A 369 13.45 -26.81 6.43
C GLU A 369 14.83 -26.98 5.78
N ALA A 370 14.96 -26.78 4.46
CA ALA A 370 16.25 -26.86 3.79
C ALA A 370 17.25 -25.85 4.37
N GLU A 371 16.87 -24.57 4.54
CA GLU A 371 17.72 -23.56 5.19
C GLU A 371 18.13 -23.97 6.61
N TRP A 372 17.21 -24.56 7.38
CA TRP A 372 17.51 -25.09 8.73
C TRP A 372 18.49 -26.27 8.70
N ARG A 373 18.37 -27.19 7.73
CA ARG A 373 19.30 -28.32 7.55
C ARG A 373 20.69 -27.86 7.13
N ILE A 374 20.79 -26.85 6.28
CA ILE A 374 22.09 -26.24 5.90
C ILE A 374 22.80 -25.70 7.13
N ASN A 375 22.09 -25.03 8.04
CA ASN A 375 22.68 -24.51 9.29
C ASN A 375 23.23 -25.61 10.22
N ARG A 376 22.86 -26.87 9.99
CA ARG A 376 23.33 -28.06 10.72
C ARG A 376 24.35 -28.89 9.93
N ASP A 377 24.86 -28.37 8.83
CA ASP A 377 25.72 -29.09 7.87
C ASP A 377 25.09 -30.38 7.32
N GLU A 378 23.75 -30.49 7.35
CA GLU A 378 22.97 -31.62 6.81
C GLU A 378 22.70 -31.41 5.30
N VAL A 379 23.78 -31.29 4.52
CA VAL A 379 23.78 -30.85 3.12
C VAL A 379 22.91 -31.71 2.19
N ASP A 380 22.98 -33.04 2.32
CA ASP A 380 22.21 -33.95 1.44
C ASP A 380 20.71 -33.88 1.70
N LEU A 381 20.30 -33.71 2.97
CA LEU A 381 18.89 -33.52 3.35
C LEU A 381 18.37 -32.18 2.83
N ALA A 382 19.16 -31.11 2.96
CA ALA A 382 18.80 -29.81 2.41
C ALA A 382 18.59 -29.87 0.89
N LYS A 383 19.46 -30.61 0.17
CA LYS A 383 19.37 -30.80 -1.28
C LYS A 383 18.06 -31.50 -1.69
N GLU A 384 17.66 -32.54 -0.97
CA GLU A 384 16.38 -33.22 -1.20
C GLU A 384 15.19 -32.27 -0.95
N LEU A 385 15.25 -31.48 0.12
CA LEU A 385 14.18 -30.55 0.51
C LEU A 385 14.02 -29.39 -0.49
N TYR A 386 15.11 -28.78 -0.96
CA TYR A 386 15.05 -27.79 -2.04
C TYR A 386 14.44 -28.38 -3.32
N SER A 387 14.78 -29.63 -3.64
CA SER A 387 14.22 -30.33 -4.79
C SER A 387 12.71 -30.56 -4.65
N LYS A 388 12.24 -30.90 -3.44
CA LYS A 388 10.81 -31.01 -3.14
C LYS A 388 10.11 -29.66 -3.26
N ALA A 389 10.67 -28.60 -2.68
CA ALA A 389 10.13 -27.24 -2.80
C ALA A 389 10.00 -26.82 -4.28
N LEU A 390 11.02 -27.08 -5.10
CA LEU A 390 11.01 -26.73 -6.51
C LEU A 390 9.93 -27.50 -7.30
N LYS A 391 9.76 -28.80 -7.04
CA LYS A 391 8.73 -29.63 -7.68
C LYS A 391 7.30 -29.23 -7.31
N GLU A 392 7.09 -28.81 -6.06
CA GLU A 392 5.79 -28.36 -5.59
C GLU A 392 5.45 -26.93 -6.03
N SER A 393 6.44 -26.17 -6.49
CA SER A 393 6.23 -24.83 -7.06
C SER A 393 5.57 -24.95 -8.43
N SER A 394 4.32 -24.49 -8.57
CA SER A 394 3.58 -24.55 -9.83
C SER A 394 4.04 -23.47 -10.82
N SER A 395 3.76 -23.67 -12.11
CA SER A 395 4.03 -22.70 -13.18
C SER A 395 3.35 -21.35 -12.96
N ASN A 396 2.23 -21.32 -12.23
CA ASN A 396 1.47 -20.12 -11.94
C ASN A 396 2.06 -19.30 -10.77
N LYS A 397 3.15 -19.78 -10.14
CA LYS A 397 3.91 -19.10 -9.08
C LYS A 397 5.39 -19.06 -9.47
N ILE A 398 5.65 -18.45 -10.61
CA ILE A 398 6.95 -18.49 -11.28
C ILE A 398 8.04 -17.75 -10.50
N ASP A 399 7.64 -16.73 -9.74
CA ASP A 399 8.42 -15.99 -8.75
C ASP A 399 9.00 -16.89 -7.64
N LEU A 400 8.15 -17.72 -7.03
CA LEU A 400 8.53 -18.66 -5.97
C LEU A 400 9.43 -19.76 -6.51
N LYS A 401 9.09 -20.30 -7.69
CA LYS A 401 9.90 -21.30 -8.38
C LYS A 401 11.31 -20.75 -8.69
N CYS A 402 11.38 -19.51 -9.15
CA CYS A 402 12.61 -18.77 -9.43
C CYS A 402 13.45 -18.56 -8.16
N LEU A 403 12.84 -18.09 -7.06
CA LEU A 403 13.50 -17.93 -5.77
C LEU A 403 14.17 -19.22 -5.28
N VAL A 404 13.45 -20.34 -5.29
CA VAL A 404 13.95 -21.64 -4.83
C VAL A 404 15.13 -22.09 -5.68
N ALA A 405 15.03 -21.98 -7.01
CA ALA A 405 16.07 -22.42 -7.93
C ALA A 405 17.37 -21.61 -7.76
N LEU A 406 17.28 -20.27 -7.68
CA LEU A 406 18.43 -19.40 -7.49
C LEU A 406 19.07 -19.57 -6.13
N ARG A 407 18.27 -19.68 -5.07
CA ARG A 407 18.79 -19.86 -3.71
C ARG A 407 19.53 -21.19 -3.58
N ARG A 408 18.96 -22.26 -4.12
CA ARG A 408 19.59 -23.59 -4.19
C ARG A 408 20.96 -23.50 -4.88
N LEU A 409 21.02 -22.87 -6.06
CA LEU A 409 22.28 -22.67 -6.79
C LEU A 409 23.31 -21.89 -5.94
N ALA A 410 22.90 -20.75 -5.35
CA ALA A 410 23.78 -19.91 -4.56
C ALA A 410 24.38 -20.68 -3.37
N VAL A 411 23.55 -21.34 -2.57
CA VAL A 411 23.97 -22.10 -1.39
C VAL A 411 24.97 -23.19 -1.76
N PHE A 412 24.67 -24.03 -2.76
CA PHE A 412 25.57 -25.13 -3.12
C PHE A 412 26.84 -24.68 -3.85
N SER A 413 26.80 -23.55 -4.57
CA SER A 413 28.01 -22.94 -5.15
C SER A 413 29.01 -22.47 -4.07
N GLU A 414 28.51 -22.06 -2.91
CA GLU A 414 29.34 -21.60 -1.79
C GLU A 414 29.88 -22.77 -0.96
N ILE A 415 29.07 -23.80 -0.70
CA ILE A 415 29.43 -24.93 0.16
C ILE A 415 30.36 -25.92 -0.55
N LYS A 416 30.15 -26.18 -1.86
CA LYS A 416 30.90 -27.19 -2.61
C LYS A 416 31.29 -26.67 -4.00
N LYS A 417 32.42 -25.97 -4.08
CA LYS A 417 32.98 -25.48 -5.36
C LYS A 417 33.33 -26.58 -6.38
N GLU A 418 33.44 -27.84 -5.95
CA GLU A 418 33.83 -28.99 -6.77
C GLU A 418 32.68 -30.02 -6.98
N ASP A 419 31.43 -29.67 -6.63
CA ASP A 419 30.29 -30.57 -6.78
C ASP A 419 29.95 -30.81 -8.26
N SER A 420 29.83 -32.09 -8.65
CA SER A 420 29.47 -32.49 -10.02
C SER A 420 28.09 -32.01 -10.46
N ASP A 421 27.21 -31.68 -9.50
CA ASP A 421 25.82 -31.32 -9.77
C ASP A 421 25.62 -29.81 -9.96
N LEU A 422 26.63 -28.99 -9.68
CA LEU A 422 26.55 -27.54 -9.83
C LEU A 422 26.19 -27.08 -11.26
N PRO A 423 26.72 -27.69 -12.34
CA PRO A 423 26.30 -27.39 -13.71
C PRO A 423 24.82 -27.67 -13.96
N GLN A 424 24.27 -28.72 -13.34
CA GLN A 424 22.86 -29.04 -13.43
C GLN A 424 22.01 -27.97 -12.72
N PHE A 425 22.39 -27.57 -11.49
CA PHE A 425 21.66 -26.51 -10.77
C PHE A 425 21.69 -25.18 -11.51
N TYR A 426 22.83 -24.86 -12.15
CA TYR A 426 22.94 -23.67 -12.97
C TYR A 426 21.99 -23.71 -14.16
N THR A 427 21.93 -24.84 -14.87
CA THR A 427 21.02 -25.03 -16.01
C THR A 427 19.56 -24.93 -15.57
N GLU A 428 19.17 -25.62 -14.49
CA GLU A 428 17.81 -25.56 -13.93
C GLU A 428 17.43 -24.13 -13.50
N ALA A 429 18.32 -23.42 -12.82
CA ALA A 429 18.08 -22.05 -12.40
C ALA A 429 17.97 -21.09 -13.59
N LYS A 430 18.82 -21.25 -14.60
CA LYS A 430 18.80 -20.46 -15.84
C LYS A 430 17.50 -20.62 -16.60
N ASP A 431 17.02 -21.85 -16.78
CA ASP A 431 15.78 -22.13 -17.50
C ASP A 431 14.57 -21.53 -16.77
N VAL A 432 14.49 -21.71 -15.45
CA VAL A 432 13.42 -21.12 -14.63
C VAL A 432 13.49 -19.58 -14.62
N TYR A 433 14.69 -19.00 -14.62
CA TYR A 433 14.88 -17.55 -14.65
C TYR A 433 14.48 -16.94 -16.00
N LYS A 434 14.74 -17.66 -17.09
CA LYS A 434 14.27 -17.26 -18.42
C LYS A 434 12.75 -17.19 -18.49
N ASP A 435 12.08 -18.18 -17.89
CA ASP A 435 10.61 -18.21 -17.84
C ASP A 435 10.02 -17.09 -16.94
N PHE A 436 10.81 -16.53 -16.01
CA PHE A 436 10.41 -15.41 -15.16
C PHE A 436 10.30 -14.07 -15.92
N GLY A 437 11.06 -13.89 -17.02
CA GLY A 437 10.88 -12.77 -17.95
C GLY A 437 11.67 -11.48 -17.66
N ASP A 438 12.64 -11.49 -16.74
CA ASP A 438 13.55 -10.33 -16.50
C ASP A 438 14.85 -10.48 -17.31
N GLU A 439 14.90 -9.86 -18.48
CA GLU A 439 16.00 -9.98 -19.43
C GLU A 439 17.32 -9.40 -18.92
N LYS A 440 17.29 -8.27 -18.17
CA LYS A 440 18.50 -7.65 -17.61
C LYS A 440 19.11 -8.51 -16.51
N ALA A 441 18.27 -9.06 -15.63
CA ALA A 441 18.76 -9.91 -14.56
C ALA A 441 19.13 -11.32 -15.07
N PHE A 442 18.52 -11.78 -16.16
CA PHE A 442 18.92 -13.00 -16.87
C PHE A 442 20.32 -12.85 -17.46
N GLU A 443 20.60 -11.73 -18.12
CA GLU A 443 21.95 -11.41 -18.60
C GLU A 443 22.96 -11.30 -17.45
N ALA A 444 22.58 -10.68 -16.32
CA ALA A 444 23.42 -10.60 -15.13
C ALA A 444 23.72 -12.00 -14.55
N LEU A 445 22.73 -12.90 -14.52
CA LEU A 445 22.90 -14.30 -14.11
C LEU A 445 23.87 -15.02 -15.05
N ILE A 446 23.73 -14.86 -16.38
CA ILE A 446 24.67 -15.42 -17.35
C ILE A 446 26.09 -14.90 -17.09
N ASN A 447 26.23 -13.59 -16.94
CA ASN A 447 27.53 -12.94 -16.75
C ASN A 447 28.22 -13.33 -15.44
N ARG A 448 27.46 -13.54 -14.36
CA ARG A 448 28.00 -13.93 -13.05
C ARG A 448 28.62 -15.33 -13.02
N PHE A 449 28.18 -16.20 -13.93
CA PHE A 449 28.65 -17.58 -14.04
C PHE A 449 29.43 -17.85 -15.34
N LYS A 450 29.85 -16.81 -16.08
CA LYS A 450 30.68 -16.91 -17.30
C LYS A 450 32.06 -17.56 -17.09
N SER A 451 32.47 -17.78 -15.85
CA SER A 451 33.78 -18.30 -15.46
C SER A 451 33.74 -19.62 -14.68
N ALA A 452 32.64 -20.38 -14.77
CA ALA A 452 32.55 -21.75 -14.27
C ALA A 452 32.78 -22.75 -15.40
#